data_AF-I3DTF6-F1
#
_entry.id   AF-I3DTF6-F1
#
_cell.length_a   1.000
_cell.length_b   1.000
_cell.length_c   1.000
_cell.angle_alpha   90.00
_cell.angle_beta   90.00
_cell.angle_gamma   90.00
#
_symmetry.space_group_name_H-M   'P 1'
#
loop_
_entity.id
_entity.type
_entity.pdbx_description
1 polymer ?
#
loop_
_entity_poly.entity_id
_entity_poly.type
_entity_poly.pdbx_seq_one_letter_code
_entity_poly.pdbx_strand_id
1 'polypeptide(L)'
;MGTMSTIATIVVGIFIIYLGYLIGVKKMLPLIIGYSDKTFYGDKEKYAKRTGLLAIILGVLVLLMPLIVLIFGGVAEQIYKYIIGVYVVIMIIVTNYWRFRF
;
A
#
# COMPACT_ATOMS: atom_id res chain seq x y z
N MET A 1 4.73 20.73 8.07
CA MET A 1 5.53 19.72 7.35
C MET A 1 6.79 20.37 6.81
N GLY A 2 7.98 19.88 7.17
CA GLY A 2 9.25 20.45 6.67
C GLY A 2 9.56 19.98 5.25
N THR A 3 10.35 20.73 4.49
CA THR A 3 10.74 20.41 3.09
C THR A 3 11.32 19.00 2.95
N MET A 4 12.20 18.60 3.89
CA MET A 4 12.76 17.24 3.92
C MET A 4 11.71 16.15 4.13
N SER A 5 10.70 16.41 4.98
CA SER A 5 9.63 15.43 5.22
C SER A 5 8.75 15.24 3.98
N THR A 6 8.48 16.31 3.22
CA THR A 6 7.73 16.25 1.97
C THR A 6 8.45 15.42 0.92
N ILE A 7 9.76 15.64 0.73
CA ILE A 7 10.56 14.87 -0.21
C ILE A 7 10.57 13.39 0.20
N ALA A 8 10.76 13.09 1.49
CA ALA A 8 10.72 11.73 1.99
C ALA A 8 9.37 11.05 1.72
N THR A 9 8.24 11.74 1.96
CA THR A 9 6.90 11.20 1.68
C THR A 9 6.72 10.90 0.19
N ILE A 10 7.20 11.77 -0.70
CA ILE A 10 7.12 11.56 -2.15
C ILE A 10 7.95 10.34 -2.57
N VAL A 11 9.20 10.25 -2.10
CA VAL A 11 10.08 9.12 -2.41
C VAL A 11 9.49 7.80 -1.90
N VAL A 12 8.97 7.78 -0.68
CA VAL A 12 8.31 6.61 -0.08
C VAL A 12 7.05 6.23 -0.86
N GLY A 13 6.21 7.20 -1.25
CA GLY A 13 5.01 6.96 -2.04
C GLY A 13 5.33 6.32 -3.39
N ILE A 14 6.32 6.86 -4.12
CA ILE A 14 6.81 6.27 -5.38
C ILE A 14 7.32 4.85 -5.16
N PHE A 15 8.11 4.63 -4.10
CA PHE A 15 8.66 3.31 -3.79
C PHE A 15 7.55 2.28 -3.50
N ILE A 16 6.50 2.67 -2.76
CA ILE A 16 5.34 1.80 -2.48
C ILE A 16 4.60 1.46 -3.77
N ILE A 17 4.38 2.44 -4.67
CA ILE A 17 3.77 2.19 -5.98
C ILE A 17 4.61 1.19 -6.78
N TYR A 18 5.93 1.35 -6.78
CA TYR A 18 6.85 0.45 -7.47
C TYR A 18 6.77 -0.99 -6.92
N LEU A 19 6.74 -1.16 -5.60
CA LEU A 19 6.52 -2.47 -4.98
C LEU A 19 5.16 -3.06 -5.35
N GLY A 20 4.11 -2.25 -5.32
CA GLY A 20 2.77 -2.66 -5.74
C GLY A 20 2.72 -3.10 -7.21
N TYR A 21 3.47 -2.44 -8.09
CA TYR A 21 3.63 -2.85 -9.48
C TYR A 21 4.37 -4.19 -9.62
N LEU A 22 5.46 -4.40 -8.87
CA LEU A 22 6.18 -5.69 -8.87
C LEU A 22 5.29 -6.84 -8.37
N ILE A 23 4.49 -6.59 -7.34
CA ILE A 23 3.56 -7.58 -6.78
C ILE A 23 2.41 -7.84 -7.76
N GLY A 24 1.75 -6.80 -8.28
CA GLY A 24 0.52 -6.91 -9.06
C GLY A 24 0.73 -7.30 -10.52
N VAL A 25 1.76 -6.73 -11.17
CA VAL A 25 2.01 -6.90 -12.59
C VAL A 25 3.08 -7.96 -12.83
N LYS A 26 4.21 -7.89 -12.11
CA LYS A 26 5.27 -8.91 -12.21
C LYS A 26 5.00 -10.17 -11.38
N LYS A 27 3.90 -10.21 -10.60
CA LYS A 27 3.50 -11.34 -9.76
C LYS A 27 4.60 -11.81 -8.81
N MET A 28 5.46 -10.89 -8.34
CA MET A 28 6.53 -11.18 -7.38
C MET A 28 5.96 -11.32 -5.97
N LEU A 29 5.26 -12.43 -5.73
CA LEU A 29 4.64 -12.79 -4.45
C LEU A 29 5.62 -12.90 -3.26
N PRO A 30 6.91 -13.24 -3.42
CA PRO A 30 7.87 -13.24 -2.30
C PRO A 30 8.08 -11.87 -1.65
N LEU A 31 7.66 -10.77 -2.30
CA LEU A 31 7.68 -9.43 -1.70
C LEU A 31 6.58 -9.24 -0.63
N ILE A 32 5.59 -10.14 -0.59
CA ILE A 32 4.53 -10.12 0.42
C ILE A 32 5.04 -10.87 1.66
N ILE A 33 5.14 -10.15 2.78
CA ILE A 33 5.54 -10.74 4.06
C ILE A 33 4.61 -11.90 4.42
N GLY A 34 5.20 -13.05 4.76
CA GLY A 34 4.47 -14.25 5.15
C GLY A 34 3.92 -15.08 3.99
N TYR A 35 4.17 -14.68 2.73
CA TYR A 35 3.92 -15.53 1.58
C TYR A 35 4.98 -16.65 1.49
N SER A 36 4.51 -17.89 1.33
CA SER A 36 5.36 -19.03 0.99
C SER A 36 4.62 -19.90 0.00
N ASP A 37 5.28 -20.18 -1.13
CA ASP A 37 4.73 -21.02 -2.21
C ASP A 37 4.27 -22.40 -1.74
N LYS A 38 4.86 -22.91 -0.63
CA LYS A 38 4.53 -24.21 -0.04
C LYS A 38 3.24 -24.20 0.78
N THR A 39 2.81 -23.02 1.22
CA THR A 39 1.67 -22.85 2.15
C THR A 39 0.48 -22.14 1.50
N PHE A 40 0.62 -21.74 0.24
CA PHE A 40 -0.40 -21.00 -0.49
C PHE A 40 -1.25 -21.96 -1.32
N TYR A 41 -2.52 -22.10 -0.95
CA TYR A 41 -3.43 -23.07 -1.54
C TYR A 41 -4.21 -22.53 -2.75
N GLY A 42 -4.05 -21.24 -3.08
CA GLY A 42 -4.92 -20.57 -4.04
C GLY A 42 -4.41 -20.10 -5.37
N ASP A 43 -5.27 -19.30 -6.01
CA ASP A 43 -4.94 -18.59 -7.25
C ASP A 43 -3.95 -17.46 -6.97
N LYS A 44 -2.68 -17.80 -7.18
CA LYS A 44 -1.52 -16.93 -7.03
C LYS A 44 -1.62 -15.67 -7.89
N GLU A 45 -2.17 -15.80 -9.09
CA GLU A 45 -2.29 -14.68 -10.03
C GLU A 45 -3.35 -13.68 -9.57
N LYS A 46 -4.50 -14.18 -9.14
CA LYS A 46 -5.59 -13.33 -8.63
C LYS A 46 -5.18 -12.65 -7.33
N TYR A 47 -4.48 -13.35 -6.46
CA TYR A 47 -3.95 -12.80 -5.21
C TYR A 47 -2.87 -11.72 -5.48
N ALA A 48 -1.91 -12.00 -6.36
CA ALA A 48 -0.89 -11.04 -6.78
C ALA A 48 -1.51 -9.73 -7.30
N LYS A 49 -2.42 -9.83 -8.28
CA LYS A 49 -3.06 -8.66 -8.91
C LYS A 49 -3.79 -7.80 -7.88
N ARG A 50 -4.56 -8.41 -6.98
CA ARG A 50 -5.35 -7.66 -6.01
C ARG A 50 -4.48 -7.03 -4.92
N THR A 51 -3.53 -7.77 -4.37
CA THR A 51 -2.63 -7.25 -3.33
C THR A 51 -1.72 -6.15 -3.88
N GLY A 52 -1.22 -6.32 -5.11
CA GLY A 52 -0.45 -5.29 -5.81
C GLY A 52 -1.28 -4.03 -6.08
N LEU A 53 -2.54 -4.17 -6.49
CA LEU A 53 -3.43 -3.03 -6.69
C LEU A 53 -3.66 -2.25 -5.38
N LEU A 54 -3.91 -2.95 -4.26
CA LEU A 54 -4.07 -2.31 -2.95
C LEU A 54 -2.81 -1.55 -2.51
N ALA A 55 -1.63 -2.11 -2.80
CA ALA A 55 -0.35 -1.45 -2.53
C ALA A 55 -0.13 -0.21 -3.43
N ILE A 56 -0.50 -0.27 -4.72
CA ILE A 56 -0.45 0.89 -5.61
C ILE A 56 -1.36 2.01 -5.10
N ILE A 57 -2.60 1.69 -4.72
CA ILE A 57 -3.55 2.66 -4.17
C ILE A 57 -3.00 3.30 -2.89
N LEU A 58 -2.36 2.51 -2.02
CA LEU A 58 -1.69 3.03 -0.82
C LEU A 58 -0.59 4.03 -1.19
N GLY A 59 0.26 3.69 -2.15
CA GLY A 59 1.32 4.58 -2.60
C GLY A 59 0.80 5.88 -3.21
N VAL A 60 -0.31 5.82 -3.96
CA VAL A 60 -1.00 7.02 -4.49
C VAL A 60 -1.56 7.87 -3.35
N LEU A 61 -2.19 7.28 -2.33
CA LEU A 61 -2.65 8.02 -1.15
C LEU A 61 -1.48 8.72 -0.45
N VAL A 62 -0.36 8.02 -0.24
CA VAL A 62 0.85 8.62 0.36
C VAL A 62 1.36 9.81 -0.47
N LEU A 63 1.32 9.73 -1.81
CA LEU A 63 1.71 10.85 -2.68
C LEU A 63 0.75 12.05 -2.63
N LEU A 64 -0.53 11.82 -2.37
CA LEU A 64 -1.53 12.89 -2.24
C LEU A 64 -1.44 13.62 -0.90
N MET A 65 -0.87 13.00 0.13
CA MET A 65 -0.70 13.60 1.46
C MET A 65 -0.12 15.02 1.44
N PRO A 66 1.05 15.29 0.82
CA PRO A 66 1.62 16.63 0.82
C PRO A 66 0.73 17.68 0.12
N LEU A 67 -0.03 17.28 -0.90
CA LEU A 67 -0.98 18.18 -1.59
C LEU A 67 -2.16 18.54 -0.68
N ILE A 68 -2.68 17.56 0.05
CA ILE A 68 -3.79 17.78 0.99
C ILE A 68 -3.35 18.67 2.14
N VAL A 69 -2.16 18.43 2.69
CA VAL A 69 -1.60 19.27 3.77
C VAL A 69 -1.34 20.69 3.26
N LEU A 70 -0.93 20.86 2.01
CA LEU A 70 -0.72 22.18 1.41
C LEU A 70 -2.03 22.98 1.30
N ILE A 71 -3.15 22.34 0.95
CA ILE A 71 -4.45 23.00 0.74
C ILE A 71 -5.18 23.23 2.08
N PHE A 72 -5.17 22.24 2.97
CA PHE A 72 -5.99 22.21 4.19
C PHE A 72 -5.21 22.48 5.49
N GLY A 73 -3.88 22.60 5.42
CA GLY A 73 -3.03 22.87 6.57
C GLY A 73 -2.79 21.67 7.50
N GLY A 74 -2.21 21.94 8.66
CA GLY A 74 -1.70 20.90 9.59
C GLY A 74 -2.77 19.99 10.21
N VAL A 75 -4.01 20.47 10.38
CA VAL A 75 -5.10 19.64 10.94
C VAL A 75 -5.44 18.48 10.00
N ALA A 76 -5.39 18.72 8.69
CA ALA A 76 -5.63 17.68 7.69
C ALA A 76 -4.54 16.60 7.70
N GLU A 77 -3.29 16.96 8.07
CA GLU A 77 -2.19 15.99 8.19
C GLU A 77 -2.55 14.87 9.18
N GLN A 78 -3.12 15.23 10.33
CA GLN A 78 -3.43 14.28 11.39
C GLN A 78 -4.61 13.38 11.01
N ILE A 79 -5.65 13.95 10.41
CA ILE A 79 -6.79 13.16 9.88
C ILE A 79 -6.32 12.19 8.80
N TYR A 80 -5.42 12.63 7.92
CA TYR A 80 -4.91 11.79 6.83
C TYR A 80 -4.10 10.59 7.35
N LYS A 81 -3.31 10.77 8.42
CA LYS A 81 -2.60 9.67 9.08
C LYS A 81 -3.55 8.60 9.62
N TYR A 82 -4.67 9.00 10.22
CA TYR A 82 -5.70 8.03 10.66
C TYR A 82 -6.32 7.28 9.48
N ILE A 83 -6.63 7.97 8.38
CA ILE A 83 -7.18 7.35 7.17
C ILE A 83 -6.21 6.31 6.60
N ILE A 84 -4.92 6.65 6.47
CA ILE A 84 -3.89 5.70 6.02
C ILE A 84 -3.80 4.53 6.99
N GLY A 85 -3.81 4.77 8.30
CA GLY A 85 -3.76 3.72 9.31
C GLY A 85 -4.91 2.73 9.18
N VAL A 86 -6.14 3.22 9.05
CA VAL A 86 -7.33 2.38 8.82
C VAL A 86 -7.21 1.61 7.50
N TYR A 87 -6.76 2.27 6.44
CA TYR A 87 -6.56 1.62 5.14
C TYR A 87 -5.56 0.45 5.22
N VAL A 88 -4.45 0.62 5.92
CA VAL A 88 -3.45 -0.44 6.12
C VAL A 88 -4.04 -1.62 6.90
N VAL A 89 -4.83 -1.36 7.95
CA VAL A 89 -5.50 -2.42 8.70
C VAL A 89 -6.47 -3.20 7.81
N ILE A 90 -7.27 -2.50 7.01
CA ILE A 90 -8.18 -3.13 6.03
C ILE A 90 -7.37 -3.97 5.02
N MET A 91 -6.26 -3.43 4.50
CA MET A 91 -5.40 -4.16 3.57
C MET A 91 -4.88 -5.46 4.17
N ILE A 92 -4.43 -5.46 5.44
CA ILE A 92 -3.95 -6.66 6.14
C ILE A 92 -5.10 -7.68 6.28
N ILE A 93 -6.28 -7.25 6.73
CA ILE A 93 -7.44 -8.13 6.90
C ILE A 93 -7.85 -8.75 5.55
N VAL A 94 -7.98 -7.94 4.51
CA VAL A 94 -8.38 -8.38 3.17
C VAL A 94 -7.35 -9.34 2.57
N THR A 95 -6.07 -9.03 2.71
CA THR A 95 -4.97 -9.87 2.22
C THR A 95 -4.96 -11.22 2.94
N ASN A 96 -5.14 -11.23 4.27
CA ASN A 96 -5.23 -12.45 5.05
C ASN A 96 -6.49 -13.26 4.71
N TYR A 97 -7.63 -12.59 4.51
CA TYR A 97 -8.88 -13.23 4.10
C TYR A 97 -8.75 -13.92 2.73
N TRP A 98 -8.12 -13.26 1.76
CA TRP A 98 -7.89 -13.83 0.44
C TRP A 98 -6.87 -14.97 0.44
N ARG A 99 -5.91 -14.99 1.38
CA ARG A 99 -4.98 -16.09 1.55
C ARG A 99 -5.65 -17.42 1.91
N PHE A 100 -6.77 -17.39 2.64
CA PHE A 100 -7.49 -18.60 3.07
C PHE A 100 -8.67 -19.00 2.18
N ARG A 101 -9.16 -18.08 1.35
CA ARG A 101 -10.37 -18.30 0.54
C ARG A 101 -10.06 -18.67 -0.92
N PHE A 102 -8.91 -18.25 -1.42
CA PHE A 102 -8.41 -18.71 -2.70
C PHE A 102 -7.38 -19.77 -2.40
#